data_AF-C4Y9F7-F1
#
_entry.id   AF-C4Y9F7-F1
#
_cell.length_a   1.000
_cell.length_b   1.000
_cell.length_c   1.000
_cell.angle_alpha   90.00
_cell.angle_beta   90.00
_cell.angle_gamma   90.00
#
_symmetry.space_group_name_H-M   'P 1'
#
loop_
_entity.id
_entity.type
_entity.pdbx_description
1 polymer ?
#
loop_
_entity_poly.entity_id
_entity_poly.type
_entity_poly.pdbx_seq_one_letter_code
_entity_poly.pdbx_strand_id
1 'polypeptide(L)'
;MQIAIQKVHALLPFSEEDAHRSRPLSKITSGIAQLLLPMIRRVSALIIPPIVTFVVKWTPSFVWVLLDFFLDIWLFWVRKLYYSHTRKDTLKENVKMLKNVETYEEFVRIVTEIDRLTNMDLWRKNFVSKHYDYILINDRMELLRQARLNKDASFIMSLLRSGLIRNFGGIAQKRLYTKSYLGTKLKIQEYIVEVLDCLKYLNDSIEAVGENDYIMNGKQLKINFFQDARQSFGCTALILQGGSLFGICHLGVVRALFFKGLLPRVIGGSAVGAAVASLVCTLTNNELMPILVSIVDVMGDVDKLNHEVDERYGNVIENVVRKGYSQDILIFLKFVRDTIGDMTFEEAYLKTQRILNIVIHPSHTAVPSLLNYITAPNVIIWTAIYASIGNRSLIR
;
A
#
# COMPACT_ATOMS: atom_id res chain seq x y z
N MET A 1 0.81 -0.11 -5.27
CA MET A 1 2.22 0.30 -5.41
C MET A 1 2.54 1.62 -4.70
N GLN A 2 1.77 2.70 -4.87
CA GLN A 2 2.03 4.00 -4.21
C GLN A 2 2.10 3.96 -2.67
N ILE A 3 1.31 3.14 -1.99
CA ILE A 3 1.38 2.97 -0.52
C ILE A 3 2.69 2.29 -0.08
N ALA A 4 3.24 1.37 -0.89
CA ALA A 4 4.54 0.77 -0.63
C ALA A 4 5.67 1.78 -0.84
N ILE A 5 5.57 2.62 -1.88
CA ILE A 5 6.53 3.71 -2.16
C ILE A 5 6.52 4.76 -1.04
N GLN A 6 5.34 5.14 -0.51
CA GLN A 6 5.25 6.02 0.66
C GLN A 6 5.85 5.40 1.93
N LYS A 7 5.70 4.09 2.15
CA LYS A 7 6.38 3.38 3.26
C LYS A 7 7.90 3.34 3.09
N VAL A 8 8.40 3.17 1.86
CA VAL A 8 9.84 3.19 1.54
C VAL A 8 10.45 4.56 1.86
N HIS A 9 9.75 5.67 1.53
CA HIS A 9 10.22 7.02 1.87
C HIS A 9 10.18 7.34 3.37
N ALA A 10 9.27 6.73 4.14
CA ALA A 10 9.16 7.00 5.59
C ALA A 10 10.16 6.22 6.46
N LEU A 11 10.85 5.21 5.90
CA LEU A 11 11.72 4.30 6.65
C LEU A 11 13.22 4.43 6.29
N LEU A 12 13.57 5.27 5.33
CA LEU A 12 14.96 5.51 4.94
C LEU A 12 15.39 6.94 5.33
N PRO A 13 16.53 7.13 6.01
CA PRO A 13 17.13 8.45 6.12
C PRO A 13 17.58 8.91 4.71
N PHE A 14 17.34 10.19 4.44
CA PHE A 14 17.66 10.89 3.20
C PHE A 14 19.09 10.64 2.72
N SER A 15 19.21 10.40 1.41
CA SER A 15 20.43 10.60 0.62
C SER A 15 19.99 10.85 -0.82
N GLU A 16 19.60 12.09 -1.10
CA GLU A 16 19.66 12.63 -2.45
C GLU A 16 21.13 12.91 -2.77
N GLU A 17 21.63 12.35 -3.86
CA GLU A 17 22.64 13.01 -4.67
C GLU A 17 22.58 12.44 -6.10
N ASP A 18 22.13 13.32 -6.99
CA ASP A 18 22.15 13.14 -8.44
C ASP A 18 23.58 13.14 -8.97
N ALA A 19 23.85 12.29 -9.95
CA ALA A 19 24.95 12.53 -10.89
C ALA A 19 24.64 11.90 -12.26
N HIS A 20 23.79 12.58 -13.03
CA HIS A 20 23.87 12.53 -14.49
C HIS A 20 25.11 13.32 -14.94
N ARG A 21 26.13 12.64 -15.49
CA ARG A 21 27.01 13.16 -16.55
C ARG A 21 28.04 12.10 -16.98
N SER A 22 27.90 11.59 -18.20
CA SER A 22 29.05 11.25 -19.03
C SER A 22 28.63 11.23 -20.50
N ARG A 23 29.00 12.29 -21.22
CA ARG A 23 29.03 12.32 -22.70
C ARG A 23 30.28 11.57 -23.19
N PRO A 24 30.27 11.03 -24.42
CA PRO A 24 31.37 10.22 -24.94
C PRO A 24 32.48 11.14 -25.49
N LEU A 25 33.65 11.09 -24.88
CA LEU A 25 34.91 11.62 -25.43
C LEU A 25 35.85 10.44 -25.67
N SER A 26 35.54 9.61 -26.68
CA SER A 26 36.33 8.42 -27.00
C SER A 26 36.73 8.29 -28.47
N LYS A 27 36.81 9.40 -29.22
CA LYS A 27 37.22 9.34 -30.64
C LYS A 27 38.30 10.31 -31.12
N ILE A 28 38.96 11.06 -30.24
CA ILE A 28 40.06 11.96 -30.65
C ILE A 28 41.42 11.60 -29.98
N THR A 29 41.43 10.75 -28.95
CA THR A 29 42.66 10.40 -28.22
C THR A 29 43.38 9.14 -28.74
N SER A 30 42.82 8.38 -29.69
CA SER A 30 43.43 7.13 -30.17
C SER A 30 44.58 7.32 -31.17
N GLY A 31 44.58 8.43 -31.95
CA GLY A 31 45.62 8.69 -32.96
C GLY A 31 46.94 9.23 -32.39
N ILE A 32 46.87 10.09 -31.36
CA ILE A 32 48.06 10.70 -30.74
C ILE A 32 48.73 9.75 -29.75
N ALA A 33 47.95 8.90 -29.06
CA ALA A 33 48.47 7.91 -28.13
C ALA A 33 49.29 6.80 -28.82
N GLN A 34 48.93 6.38 -30.03
CA GLN A 34 49.67 5.34 -30.77
C GLN A 34 51.06 5.81 -31.26
N LEU A 35 51.24 7.10 -31.51
CA LEU A 35 52.50 7.68 -32.00
C LEU A 35 53.47 8.08 -30.86
N LEU A 36 52.95 8.48 -29.69
CA LEU A 36 53.78 8.91 -28.55
C LEU A 36 54.18 7.76 -27.60
N LEU A 37 53.40 6.68 -27.52
CA LEU A 37 53.71 5.53 -26.64
C LEU A 37 55.10 4.90 -26.85
N PRO A 38 55.57 4.63 -28.09
CA PRO A 38 56.88 4.01 -28.29
C PRO A 38 58.04 4.98 -27.99
N MET A 39 57.83 6.28 -28.18
CA MET A 39 58.83 7.31 -27.87
C MET A 39 58.96 7.51 -26.35
N ILE A 40 57.83 7.59 -25.64
CA ILE A 40 57.79 7.66 -24.17
C ILE A 40 58.37 6.39 -23.55
N ARG A 41 58.08 5.19 -24.10
CA ARG A 41 58.68 3.93 -23.63
C ARG A 41 60.20 3.87 -23.81
N ARG A 42 60.74 4.42 -24.89
CA ARG A 42 62.19 4.44 -25.12
C ARG A 42 62.90 5.45 -24.22
N VAL A 43 62.32 6.63 -24.04
CA VAL A 43 62.85 7.67 -23.15
C VAL A 43 62.75 7.24 -21.68
N SER A 44 61.64 6.63 -21.28
CA SER A 44 61.46 6.10 -19.93
C SER A 44 62.40 4.92 -19.64
N ALA A 45 62.61 4.02 -20.60
CA ALA A 45 63.56 2.91 -20.45
C ALA A 45 65.03 3.35 -20.37
N LEU A 46 65.38 4.55 -20.84
CA LEU A 46 66.75 5.06 -20.78
C LEU A 46 67.02 5.89 -19.51
N ILE A 47 66.01 6.63 -19.03
CA ILE A 47 66.15 7.58 -17.92
C ILE A 47 65.78 6.94 -16.56
N ILE A 48 64.82 6.02 -16.54
CA ILE A 48 64.34 5.43 -15.28
C ILE A 48 65.39 4.49 -14.64
N PRO A 49 66.07 3.58 -15.36
CA PRO A 49 67.05 2.68 -14.74
C PRO A 49 68.22 3.37 -14.01
N PRO A 50 68.87 4.43 -14.56
CA PRO A 50 69.93 5.12 -13.84
C PRO A 50 69.43 5.90 -12.61
N ILE A 51 68.22 6.46 -12.68
CA ILE A 51 67.62 7.17 -11.53
C ILE A 51 67.24 6.19 -10.43
N VAL A 52 66.61 5.06 -10.78
CA VAL A 52 66.24 4.02 -9.82
C VAL A 52 67.47 3.40 -9.17
N THR A 53 68.52 3.10 -9.93
CA THR A 53 69.77 2.56 -9.36
C THR A 53 70.51 3.58 -8.49
N PHE A 54 70.47 4.88 -8.84
CA PHE A 54 71.01 5.95 -7.99
C PHE A 54 70.26 6.09 -6.67
N VAL A 55 68.92 6.08 -6.71
CA VAL A 55 68.06 6.17 -5.52
C VAL A 55 68.23 4.95 -4.62
N VAL A 56 68.27 3.73 -5.18
CA VAL A 56 68.51 2.48 -4.42
C VAL A 56 69.89 2.47 -3.76
N LYS A 57 70.91 3.05 -4.41
CA LYS A 57 72.29 3.06 -3.90
C LYS A 57 72.52 4.09 -2.79
N TRP A 58 71.74 5.17 -2.76
CA TRP A 58 71.87 6.27 -1.78
C TRP A 58 70.84 6.25 -0.65
N THR A 59 69.90 5.30 -0.67
CA THR A 59 68.90 5.17 0.39
C THR A 59 69.38 4.20 1.48
N PRO A 60 69.48 4.65 2.75
CA PRO A 60 69.82 3.78 3.87
C PRO A 60 68.80 2.64 4.04
N SER A 61 69.24 1.46 4.47
CA SER A 61 68.40 0.26 4.63
C SER A 61 67.19 0.47 5.55
N PHE A 62 67.28 1.37 6.53
CA PHE A 62 66.16 1.73 7.42
C PHE A 62 65.03 2.45 6.69
N VAL A 63 65.33 3.25 5.66
CA VAL A 63 64.32 3.96 4.86
C VAL A 63 63.46 2.98 4.09
N TRP A 64 64.05 1.90 3.55
CA TRP A 64 63.30 0.84 2.86
C TRP A 64 62.32 0.12 3.79
N VAL A 65 62.73 -0.22 5.02
CA VAL A 65 61.84 -0.85 6.02
C VAL A 65 60.67 0.08 6.38
N LEU A 66 60.93 1.38 6.48
CA LEU A 66 59.91 2.40 6.77
C LEU A 66 58.92 2.56 5.60
N LEU A 67 59.44 2.51 4.38
CA LEU A 67 58.66 2.60 3.15
C LEU A 67 57.76 1.37 2.97
N ASP A 68 58.30 0.18 3.21
CA ASP A 68 57.52 -1.08 3.21
C ASP A 68 56.43 -1.05 4.26
N PHE A 69 56.71 -0.58 5.48
CA PHE A 69 55.72 -0.45 6.55
C PHE A 69 54.57 0.50 6.16
N PHE A 70 54.88 1.68 5.60
CA PHE A 70 53.85 2.62 5.16
C PHE A 70 53.08 2.12 3.93
N LEU A 71 53.76 1.43 3.01
CA LEU A 71 53.14 0.82 1.84
C LEU A 71 52.19 -0.31 2.24
N ASP A 72 52.56 -1.14 3.22
CA ASP A 72 51.69 -2.18 3.76
C ASP A 72 50.47 -1.61 4.48
N ILE A 73 50.63 -0.55 5.27
CA ILE A 73 49.49 0.17 5.88
C ILE A 73 48.58 0.73 4.79
N TRP A 74 49.15 1.38 3.76
CA TRP A 74 48.38 1.90 2.65
C TRP A 74 47.64 0.78 1.91
N LEU A 75 48.31 -0.30 1.53
CA LEU A 75 47.71 -1.46 0.87
C LEU A 75 46.62 -2.11 1.74
N PHE A 76 46.81 -2.18 3.06
CA PHE A 76 45.78 -2.66 3.98
C PHE A 76 44.52 -1.79 3.93
N TRP A 77 44.67 -0.46 4.02
CA TRP A 77 43.53 0.46 3.94
C TRP A 77 42.88 0.49 2.56
N VAL A 78 43.66 0.42 1.48
CA VAL A 78 43.14 0.31 0.11
C VAL A 78 42.40 -0.99 -0.08
N ARG A 79 42.93 -2.13 0.38
CA ARG A 79 42.22 -3.42 0.34
C ARG A 79 40.96 -3.37 1.18
N LYS A 80 40.99 -2.78 2.37
CA LYS A 80 39.81 -2.64 3.24
C LYS A 80 38.74 -1.73 2.63
N LEU A 81 39.13 -0.61 2.03
CA LEU A 81 38.23 0.30 1.33
C LEU A 81 37.68 -0.33 0.05
N TYR A 82 38.52 -1.00 -0.74
CA TYR A 82 38.11 -1.75 -1.93
C TYR A 82 37.13 -2.86 -1.55
N TYR A 83 37.44 -3.66 -0.53
CA TYR A 83 36.54 -4.70 -0.04
C TYR A 83 35.23 -4.13 0.50
N SER A 84 35.27 -3.01 1.24
CA SER A 84 34.07 -2.34 1.74
C SER A 84 33.23 -1.72 0.63
N HIS A 85 33.84 -1.21 -0.44
CA HIS A 85 33.15 -0.60 -1.58
C HIS A 85 32.62 -1.66 -2.56
N THR A 86 33.31 -2.79 -2.69
CA THR A 86 32.90 -3.92 -3.54
C THR A 86 31.93 -4.86 -2.82
N ARG A 87 31.73 -4.66 -1.51
CA ARG A 87 30.71 -5.36 -0.74
C ARG A 87 29.34 -4.90 -1.23
N LYS A 88 28.68 -5.76 -1.99
CA LYS A 88 27.29 -5.57 -2.39
C LYS A 88 26.42 -5.48 -1.15
N ASP A 89 25.89 -4.29 -0.88
CA ASP A 89 24.88 -4.10 0.16
C ASP A 89 23.59 -4.77 -0.31
N THR A 90 23.38 -6.01 0.11
CA THR A 90 22.19 -6.82 -0.23
C THR A 90 20.88 -6.06 0.07
N LEU A 91 20.88 -5.24 1.12
CA LEU A 91 19.75 -4.36 1.45
C LEU A 91 19.48 -3.32 0.36
N LYS A 92 20.51 -2.64 -0.15
CA LYS A 92 20.36 -1.63 -1.20
C LYS A 92 19.91 -2.27 -2.52
N GLU A 93 20.41 -3.46 -2.83
CA GLU A 93 19.97 -4.24 -3.99
C GLU A 93 18.49 -4.61 -3.88
N ASN A 94 18.06 -5.14 -2.74
CA ASN A 94 16.66 -5.50 -2.50
C ASN A 94 15.73 -4.27 -2.53
N VAL A 95 16.15 -3.11 -1.99
CA VAL A 95 15.38 -1.87 -2.09
C VAL A 95 15.29 -1.36 -3.53
N LYS A 96 16.34 -1.55 -4.33
CA LYS A 96 16.31 -1.21 -5.77
C LYS A 96 15.36 -2.16 -6.52
N MET A 97 15.41 -3.45 -6.24
CA MET A 97 14.49 -4.44 -6.81
C MET A 97 13.05 -4.11 -6.45
N LEU A 98 12.78 -3.71 -5.19
CA LEU A 98 11.44 -3.35 -4.70
C LEU A 98 10.75 -2.26 -5.54
N LYS A 99 11.49 -1.36 -6.18
CA LYS A 99 10.93 -0.30 -7.03
C LYS A 99 10.38 -0.82 -8.36
N ASN A 100 10.89 -1.96 -8.85
CA ASN A 100 10.58 -2.50 -10.17
C ASN A 100 9.64 -3.72 -10.10
N VAL A 101 9.07 -4.01 -8.93
CA VAL A 101 8.22 -5.19 -8.74
C VAL A 101 6.83 -4.96 -9.34
N GLU A 102 6.39 -5.91 -10.16
CA GLU A 102 5.07 -5.87 -10.80
C GLU A 102 4.05 -6.78 -10.11
N THR A 103 4.50 -7.84 -9.43
CA THR A 103 3.61 -8.85 -8.81
C THR A 103 3.62 -8.79 -7.29
N TYR A 104 2.48 -9.11 -6.68
CA TYR A 104 2.37 -9.16 -5.21
C TYR A 104 3.25 -10.26 -4.59
N GLU A 105 3.41 -11.39 -5.26
CA GLU A 105 4.20 -12.52 -4.75
C GLU A 105 5.69 -12.20 -4.72
N GLU A 106 6.20 -11.56 -5.77
CA GLU A 106 7.57 -11.05 -5.81
C GLU A 106 7.79 -9.95 -4.76
N PHE A 107 6.80 -9.07 -4.57
CA PHE A 107 6.84 -8.05 -3.52
C PHE A 107 6.99 -8.70 -2.15
N VAL A 108 6.18 -9.72 -1.83
CA VAL A 108 6.27 -10.44 -0.56
C VAL A 108 7.65 -11.08 -0.37
N ARG A 109 8.20 -11.71 -1.42
CA ARG A 109 9.53 -12.33 -1.36
C ARG A 109 10.64 -11.33 -1.04
N ILE A 110 10.72 -10.24 -1.81
CA ILE A 110 11.77 -9.21 -1.64
C ILE A 110 11.64 -8.55 -0.28
N VAL A 111 10.42 -8.18 0.09
CA VAL A 111 10.16 -7.52 1.36
C VAL A 111 10.47 -8.41 2.56
N THR A 112 10.20 -9.71 2.47
CA THR A 112 10.55 -10.66 3.54
C THR A 112 12.06 -10.68 3.77
N GLU A 113 12.85 -10.62 2.70
CA GLU A 113 14.32 -10.53 2.82
C GLU A 113 14.76 -9.18 3.39
N ILE A 114 14.11 -8.07 3.00
CA ILE A 114 14.37 -6.75 3.61
C ILE A 114 14.06 -6.76 5.11
N ASP A 115 12.91 -7.30 5.52
CA ASP A 115 12.50 -7.41 6.92
C ASP A 115 13.50 -8.29 7.71
N ARG A 116 14.06 -9.34 7.09
CA ARG A 116 15.11 -10.19 7.69
C ARG A 116 16.44 -9.46 7.85
N LEU A 117 16.89 -8.74 6.81
CA LEU A 117 18.14 -7.97 6.85
C LEU A 117 18.09 -6.80 7.84
N THR A 118 16.89 -6.23 8.06
CA THR A 118 16.65 -5.12 9.00
C THR A 118 16.25 -5.59 10.40
N ASN A 119 16.23 -6.90 10.67
CA ASN A 119 15.77 -7.52 11.92
C ASN A 119 14.33 -7.16 12.33
N MET A 120 13.50 -6.75 11.37
CA MET A 120 12.07 -6.48 11.60
C MET A 120 11.28 -7.77 11.82
N ASP A 121 11.77 -8.90 11.32
CA ASP A 121 11.24 -10.23 11.63
C ASP A 121 11.36 -10.58 13.12
N LEU A 122 12.51 -10.28 13.75
CA LEU A 122 12.73 -10.42 15.19
C LEU A 122 11.83 -9.47 15.97
N TRP A 123 11.65 -8.23 15.49
CA TRP A 123 10.69 -7.30 16.07
C TRP A 123 9.26 -7.86 16.04
N ARG A 124 8.84 -8.54 14.97
CA ARG A 124 7.51 -9.16 14.89
C ARG A 124 7.34 -10.33 15.86
N LYS A 125 8.40 -11.12 16.07
CA LYS A 125 8.44 -12.25 17.02
C LYS A 125 8.42 -11.78 18.47
N ASN A 126 9.10 -10.68 18.79
CA ASN A 126 9.07 -10.11 20.13
C ASN A 126 7.67 -9.54 20.43
N PHE A 127 6.94 -10.20 21.33
CA PHE A 127 5.59 -9.78 21.72
C PHE A 127 5.60 -8.53 22.63
N VAL A 128 6.70 -8.20 23.32
CA VAL A 128 6.73 -7.04 24.21
C VAL A 128 6.69 -5.74 23.40
N SER A 129 5.78 -4.84 23.75
CA SER A 129 5.72 -3.49 23.19
C SER A 129 4.93 -2.55 24.10
N LYS A 130 5.31 -1.27 24.09
CA LYS A 130 4.58 -0.17 24.74
C LYS A 130 3.32 0.28 23.99
N HIS A 131 3.11 -0.22 22.77
CA HIS A 131 2.04 0.21 21.88
C HIS A 131 0.78 -0.66 21.97
N TYR A 132 0.82 -1.74 22.75
CA TYR A 132 -0.34 -2.57 23.02
C TYR A 132 -0.10 -3.36 24.31
N ASP A 133 -1.17 -3.70 25.02
CA ASP A 133 -1.10 -4.47 26.27
C ASP A 133 -0.98 -5.95 25.94
N TYR A 134 0.26 -6.40 25.82
CA TYR A 134 0.58 -7.77 25.47
C TYR A 134 0.21 -8.77 26.58
N ILE A 135 0.15 -8.33 27.84
CA ILE A 135 -0.22 -9.18 28.99
C ILE A 135 -1.72 -9.45 28.92
N LEU A 136 -2.53 -8.39 28.82
CA LEU A 136 -3.98 -8.50 28.70
C LEU A 136 -4.39 -9.37 27.49
N ILE A 137 -3.69 -9.23 26.37
CA ILE A 137 -3.98 -10.04 25.17
C ILE A 137 -3.57 -11.48 25.36
N ASN A 138 -2.45 -11.75 26.03
CA ASN A 138 -2.02 -13.12 26.32
C ASN A 138 -3.04 -13.82 27.22
N ASP A 139 -3.39 -13.20 28.35
CA ASP A 139 -4.34 -13.76 29.31
C ASP A 139 -5.69 -14.01 28.64
N ARG A 140 -6.14 -13.06 27.82
CA ARG A 140 -7.38 -13.19 27.08
C ARG A 140 -7.36 -14.33 26.06
N MET A 141 -6.26 -14.46 25.32
CA MET A 141 -6.07 -15.53 24.35
C MET A 141 -6.04 -16.90 25.04
N GLU A 142 -5.37 -17.01 26.19
CA GLU A 142 -5.32 -18.24 26.98
C GLU A 142 -6.71 -18.64 27.49
N LEU A 143 -7.49 -17.69 28.02
CA LEU A 143 -8.87 -17.94 28.44
C LEU A 143 -9.76 -18.44 27.30
N LEU A 144 -9.69 -17.79 26.12
CA LEU A 144 -10.42 -18.23 24.93
C LEU A 144 -10.00 -19.63 24.48
N ARG A 145 -8.69 -19.89 24.47
CA ARG A 145 -8.13 -21.19 24.10
C ARG A 145 -8.57 -22.29 25.06
N GLN A 146 -8.49 -22.05 26.37
CA GLN A 146 -8.93 -22.99 27.39
C GLN A 146 -10.43 -23.28 27.28
N ALA A 147 -11.25 -22.24 27.11
CA ALA A 147 -12.69 -22.39 26.90
C ALA A 147 -13.01 -23.26 25.66
N ARG A 148 -12.29 -23.04 24.56
CA ARG A 148 -12.43 -23.83 23.33
C ARG A 148 -11.97 -25.28 23.49
N LEU A 149 -10.85 -25.52 24.16
CA LEU A 149 -10.36 -26.88 24.43
C LEU A 149 -11.30 -27.65 25.36
N ASN A 150 -11.89 -26.97 26.34
CA ASN A 150 -12.89 -27.53 27.26
C ASN A 150 -14.28 -27.69 26.62
N LYS A 151 -14.45 -27.25 25.36
CA LYS A 151 -15.73 -27.29 24.62
C LYS A 151 -16.88 -26.55 25.32
N ASP A 152 -16.56 -25.49 26.07
CA ASP A 152 -17.55 -24.69 26.79
C ASP A 152 -18.06 -23.54 25.91
N ALA A 153 -19.06 -23.82 25.09
CA ALA A 153 -19.65 -22.85 24.19
C ALA A 153 -20.25 -21.64 24.94
N SER A 154 -20.90 -21.86 26.07
CA SER A 154 -21.52 -20.80 26.88
C SER A 154 -20.48 -19.82 27.40
N PHE A 155 -19.34 -20.31 27.89
CA PHE A 155 -18.25 -19.46 28.36
C PHE A 155 -17.58 -18.70 27.21
N ILE A 156 -17.37 -19.33 26.04
CA ILE A 156 -16.87 -18.63 24.86
C ILE A 156 -17.80 -17.50 24.45
N MET A 157 -19.12 -17.73 24.43
CA MET A 157 -20.11 -16.70 24.12
C MET A 157 -20.07 -15.54 25.11
N SER A 158 -19.95 -15.82 26.41
CA SER A 158 -19.80 -14.81 27.47
C SER A 158 -18.53 -13.97 27.28
N LEU A 159 -17.40 -14.64 27.00
CA LEU A 159 -16.14 -13.97 26.71
C LEU A 159 -16.31 -13.08 25.48
N LEU A 160 -16.71 -13.62 24.34
CA LEU A 160 -16.81 -12.85 23.09
C LEU A 160 -17.79 -11.67 23.20
N ARG A 161 -18.94 -11.82 23.89
CA ARG A 161 -19.86 -10.71 24.14
C ARG A 161 -19.22 -9.55 24.90
N SER A 162 -18.37 -9.85 25.89
CA SER A 162 -17.73 -8.83 26.73
C SER A 162 -16.44 -8.24 26.14
N GLY A 163 -15.76 -8.94 25.23
CA GLY A 163 -14.41 -8.56 24.79
C GLY A 163 -14.17 -8.48 23.28
N LEU A 164 -15.19 -8.67 22.44
CA LEU A 164 -15.04 -8.49 20.99
C LEU A 164 -15.05 -7.00 20.63
N ILE A 165 -13.90 -6.35 20.81
CA ILE A 165 -13.68 -4.93 20.54
C ILE A 165 -12.54 -4.78 19.52
N ARG A 166 -12.70 -3.90 18.52
CA ARG A 166 -11.72 -3.73 17.43
C ARG A 166 -10.31 -3.38 17.88
N ASN A 167 -10.20 -2.50 18.87
CA ASN A 167 -8.93 -2.03 19.41
C ASN A 167 -8.69 -2.56 20.83
N PHE A 168 -9.11 -3.81 21.10
CA PHE A 168 -8.86 -4.47 22.38
C PHE A 168 -7.36 -4.47 22.69
N GLY A 169 -6.98 -4.03 23.89
CA GLY A 169 -5.58 -3.94 24.30
C GLY A 169 -4.68 -3.05 23.41
N GLY A 170 -5.24 -2.21 22.53
CA GLY A 170 -4.45 -1.35 21.64
C GLY A 170 -3.92 -2.03 20.37
N ILE A 171 -4.44 -3.20 19.98
CA ILE A 171 -3.95 -3.95 18.81
C ILE A 171 -4.03 -3.19 17.48
N ALA A 172 -4.95 -2.23 17.34
CA ALA A 172 -5.18 -1.48 16.10
C ALA A 172 -4.33 -0.20 15.99
N GLN A 173 -3.36 0.02 16.89
CA GLN A 173 -2.50 1.20 16.83
C GLN A 173 -1.64 1.25 15.56
N LYS A 174 -1.72 2.37 14.83
CA LYS A 174 -1.00 2.61 13.56
C LYS A 174 0.49 2.29 13.63
N ARG A 175 1.15 2.63 14.74
CA ARG A 175 2.61 2.43 14.94
C ARG A 175 3.03 0.96 14.85
N LEU A 176 2.14 0.01 15.10
CA LEU A 176 2.41 -1.42 14.99
C LEU A 176 2.45 -1.88 13.52
N TYR A 177 1.76 -1.19 12.62
CA TYR A 177 1.62 -1.59 11.21
C TYR A 177 2.56 -0.83 10.26
N THR A 178 3.37 0.09 10.81
CA THR A 178 4.34 0.90 10.04
C THR A 178 5.78 0.42 10.21
N LYS A 179 6.05 -0.55 11.09
CA LYS A 179 7.42 -0.97 11.44
C LYS A 179 7.98 -2.02 10.49
N SER A 180 7.22 -3.06 10.21
CA SER A 180 7.54 -4.02 9.16
C SER A 180 6.78 -3.67 7.89
N TYR A 181 7.33 -4.09 6.76
CA TYR A 181 6.61 -3.99 5.51
C TYR A 181 5.48 -5.03 5.45
N LEU A 182 5.71 -6.24 5.99
CA LEU A 182 4.70 -7.29 6.09
C LEU A 182 4.15 -7.44 7.51
N GLY A 183 2.82 -7.35 7.61
CA GLY A 183 2.07 -7.65 8.84
C GLY A 183 2.39 -6.75 10.04
N THR A 184 2.11 -7.27 11.22
CA THR A 184 2.37 -6.66 12.54
C THR A 184 2.97 -7.72 13.48
N LYS A 185 3.00 -7.44 14.79
CA LYS A 185 3.36 -8.39 15.85
C LYS A 185 2.65 -9.73 15.68
N LEU A 186 3.38 -10.84 15.81
CA LEU A 186 2.81 -12.19 15.65
C LEU A 186 1.76 -12.49 16.72
N LYS A 187 1.98 -12.04 17.95
CA LYS A 187 1.02 -12.22 19.06
C LYS A 187 -0.38 -11.67 18.76
N ILE A 188 -0.46 -10.52 18.07
CA ILE A 188 -1.73 -9.93 17.64
C ILE A 188 -2.40 -10.82 16.60
N GLN A 189 -1.63 -11.41 15.68
CA GLN A 189 -2.16 -12.31 14.66
C GLN A 189 -2.68 -13.61 15.31
N GLU A 190 -1.93 -14.19 16.24
CA GLU A 190 -2.34 -15.37 17.03
C GLU A 190 -3.64 -15.13 17.79
N TYR A 191 -3.78 -13.97 18.45
CA TYR A 191 -5.01 -13.59 19.12
C TYR A 191 -6.20 -13.52 18.18
N ILE A 192 -6.04 -12.85 17.02
CA ILE A 192 -7.11 -12.75 16.01
C ILE A 192 -7.49 -14.14 15.48
N VAL A 193 -6.50 -15.01 15.22
CA VAL A 193 -6.75 -16.39 14.80
C VAL A 193 -7.52 -17.17 15.87
N GLU A 194 -7.14 -17.06 17.14
CA GLU A 194 -7.85 -17.73 18.24
C GLU A 194 -9.31 -17.25 18.36
N VAL A 195 -9.56 -15.94 18.20
CA VAL A 195 -10.92 -15.39 18.17
C VAL A 195 -11.72 -15.97 16.99
N LEU A 196 -11.12 -16.04 15.80
CA LEU A 196 -11.75 -16.63 14.62
C LEU A 196 -12.05 -18.11 14.82
N ASP A 197 -11.14 -18.87 15.43
CA ASP A 197 -11.33 -20.29 15.70
C ASP A 197 -12.39 -20.53 16.78
N CYS A 198 -12.53 -19.64 17.76
CA CYS A 198 -13.65 -19.65 18.71
C CYS A 198 -14.98 -19.38 17.99
N LEU A 199 -15.03 -18.41 17.08
CA LEU A 199 -16.24 -18.11 16.29
C LEU A 199 -16.64 -19.27 15.37
N LYS A 200 -15.66 -19.92 14.71
CA LYS A 200 -15.89 -21.15 13.93
C LYS A 200 -16.39 -22.28 14.81
N TYR A 201 -15.75 -22.51 15.95
CA TYR A 201 -16.19 -23.52 16.90
C TYR A 201 -17.64 -23.28 17.37
N LEU A 202 -18.04 -22.05 17.67
CA LEU A 202 -19.43 -21.72 18.00
C LEU A 202 -20.38 -21.95 16.83
N ASN A 203 -19.91 -21.72 15.60
CA ASN A 203 -20.71 -22.03 14.42
C ASN A 203 -20.97 -23.54 14.30
N ASP A 204 -19.92 -24.36 14.45
CA ASP A 204 -19.94 -25.80 14.18
C ASP A 204 -20.53 -26.62 15.34
N SER A 205 -20.19 -26.28 16.59
CA SER A 205 -20.64 -26.99 17.79
C SER A 205 -22.16 -26.97 17.97
N ILE A 206 -22.81 -25.91 17.52
CA ILE A 206 -24.27 -25.74 17.64
C ILE A 206 -25.02 -26.51 16.52
N GLU A 207 -24.33 -26.88 15.43
CA GLU A 207 -24.90 -27.74 14.38
C GLU A 207 -24.93 -29.23 14.79
N ALA A 208 -24.11 -29.62 15.76
CA ALA A 208 -23.99 -31.00 16.25
C ALA A 208 -24.93 -31.36 17.42
N VAL A 209 -25.68 -30.41 17.98
CA VAL A 209 -26.64 -30.67 19.06
C VAL A 209 -27.90 -31.31 18.47
N GLY A 210 -27.97 -32.64 18.56
CA GLY A 210 -29.04 -33.49 18.04
C GLY A 210 -30.41 -33.31 18.69
N GLU A 211 -31.39 -33.94 18.05
CA GLU A 211 -32.85 -33.76 18.11
C GLU A 211 -33.59 -33.87 19.47
N ASN A 212 -32.92 -33.96 20.62
CA ASN A 212 -33.58 -34.45 21.84
C ASN A 212 -33.57 -33.58 23.10
N ASP A 213 -33.25 -32.29 23.05
CA ASP A 213 -33.57 -31.39 24.18
C ASP A 213 -33.76 -29.93 23.73
N TYR A 214 -34.97 -29.39 23.88
CA TYR A 214 -35.28 -27.95 23.84
C TYR A 214 -34.71 -27.13 22.64
N ILE A 215 -34.81 -27.68 21.44
CA ILE A 215 -34.10 -27.25 20.21
C ILE A 215 -34.45 -25.87 19.65
N MET A 216 -35.56 -25.27 20.07
CA MET A 216 -35.88 -23.90 19.66
C MET A 216 -34.91 -22.86 20.25
N ASN A 217 -34.29 -23.14 21.41
CA ASN A 217 -33.47 -22.16 22.12
C ASN A 217 -32.03 -22.07 21.60
N GLY A 218 -31.39 -23.19 21.22
CA GLY A 218 -29.98 -23.20 20.82
C GLY A 218 -29.69 -22.47 19.50
N LYS A 219 -30.50 -22.72 18.46
CA LYS A 219 -30.36 -22.06 17.15
C LYS A 219 -30.70 -20.57 17.23
N GLN A 220 -31.74 -20.20 17.97
CA GLN A 220 -32.10 -18.79 18.15
C GLN A 220 -31.03 -18.06 18.96
N LEU A 221 -30.46 -18.68 20.00
CA LEU A 221 -29.36 -18.13 20.79
C LEU A 221 -28.11 -17.87 19.93
N LYS A 222 -27.82 -18.77 18.97
CA LYS A 222 -26.75 -18.60 17.96
C LYS A 222 -27.00 -17.37 17.10
N ILE A 223 -28.17 -17.27 16.48
CA ILE A 223 -28.53 -16.14 15.62
C ILE A 223 -28.45 -14.84 16.39
N ASN A 224 -29.04 -14.78 17.59
CA ASN A 224 -29.00 -13.60 18.45
C ASN A 224 -27.56 -13.23 18.80
N PHE A 225 -26.73 -14.19 19.21
CA PHE A 225 -25.31 -13.94 19.50
C PHE A 225 -24.55 -13.34 18.32
N PHE A 226 -24.68 -13.91 17.11
CA PHE A 226 -23.96 -13.38 15.95
C PHE A 226 -24.49 -12.03 15.51
N GLN A 227 -25.80 -11.77 15.66
CA GLN A 227 -26.40 -10.46 15.42
C GLN A 227 -25.86 -9.43 16.42
N ASP A 228 -25.90 -9.73 17.72
CA ASP A 228 -25.37 -8.88 18.79
C ASP A 228 -23.87 -8.62 18.62
N ALA A 229 -23.09 -9.67 18.31
CA ALA A 229 -21.65 -9.59 18.10
C ALA A 229 -21.34 -8.72 16.87
N ARG A 230 -22.09 -8.87 15.77
CA ARG A 230 -21.94 -8.03 14.59
C ARG A 230 -22.34 -6.58 14.85
N GLN A 231 -23.39 -6.34 15.64
CA GLN A 231 -23.86 -5.01 15.97
C GLN A 231 -22.85 -4.28 16.88
N SER A 232 -22.33 -4.96 17.90
CA SER A 232 -21.33 -4.41 18.82
C SER A 232 -19.95 -4.22 18.18
N PHE A 233 -19.47 -5.20 17.40
CA PHE A 233 -18.19 -5.09 16.69
C PHE A 233 -18.25 -4.12 15.50
N GLY A 234 -19.44 -3.94 14.93
CA GLY A 234 -19.74 -3.10 13.78
C GLY A 234 -19.14 -3.61 12.46
N CYS A 235 -19.17 -2.75 11.43
CA CYS A 235 -18.55 -3.02 10.13
C CYS A 235 -17.39 -2.07 9.81
N THR A 236 -16.49 -2.50 8.93
CA THR A 236 -15.48 -1.64 8.32
C THR A 236 -16.12 -0.79 7.22
N ALA A 237 -15.62 0.42 7.05
CA ALA A 237 -16.02 1.33 5.98
C ALA A 237 -14.79 1.81 5.20
N LEU A 238 -14.92 1.91 3.88
CA LEU A 238 -13.90 2.51 3.02
C LEU A 238 -14.30 3.96 2.72
N ILE A 239 -13.45 4.92 3.10
CA ILE A 239 -13.70 6.35 2.86
C ILE A 239 -12.74 6.84 1.78
N LEU A 240 -13.29 7.24 0.64
CA LEU A 240 -12.58 7.76 -0.52
C LEU A 240 -12.71 9.29 -0.54
N GLN A 241 -11.74 9.97 0.07
CA GLN A 241 -11.69 11.42 0.07
C GLN A 241 -11.15 11.93 -1.28
N GLY A 242 -12.01 12.56 -2.09
CA GLY A 242 -11.60 13.09 -3.40
C GLY A 242 -10.83 14.41 -3.28
N GLY A 243 -9.66 14.45 -3.92
CA GLY A 243 -8.94 15.67 -4.30
C GLY A 243 -8.74 15.70 -5.82
N SER A 244 -8.52 16.88 -6.39
CA SER A 244 -8.54 17.10 -7.84
C SER A 244 -7.34 16.52 -8.62
N LEU A 245 -6.28 16.06 -7.96
CA LEU A 245 -5.05 15.57 -8.62
C LEU A 245 -4.88 14.04 -8.54
N PHE A 246 -5.32 13.41 -7.45
CA PHE A 246 -5.07 11.99 -7.17
C PHE A 246 -6.36 11.16 -7.07
N GLY A 247 -7.48 11.68 -7.57
CA GLY A 247 -8.79 11.02 -7.44
C GLY A 247 -8.84 9.61 -8.05
N ILE A 248 -8.13 9.38 -9.16
CA ILE A 248 -8.08 8.07 -9.85
C ILE A 248 -7.25 7.05 -9.05
N CYS A 249 -6.32 7.48 -8.18
CA CYS A 249 -5.52 6.57 -7.36
C CYS A 249 -6.37 5.72 -6.41
N HIS A 250 -7.56 6.20 -6.03
CA HIS A 250 -8.53 5.44 -5.23
C HIS A 250 -8.95 4.13 -5.89
N LEU A 251 -9.01 4.11 -7.22
CA LEU A 251 -9.34 2.90 -7.95
C LEU A 251 -8.30 1.80 -7.75
N GLY A 252 -7.01 2.16 -7.66
CA GLY A 252 -5.95 1.19 -7.37
C GLY A 252 -6.12 0.55 -5.98
N VAL A 253 -6.59 1.33 -5.00
CA VAL A 253 -6.90 0.83 -3.65
C VAL A 253 -8.12 -0.10 -3.69
N VAL A 254 -9.20 0.33 -4.35
CA VAL A 254 -10.40 -0.49 -4.55
C VAL A 254 -10.07 -1.80 -5.26
N ARG A 255 -9.29 -1.73 -6.35
CA ARG A 255 -8.83 -2.89 -7.11
C ARG A 255 -8.11 -3.90 -6.21
N ALA A 256 -7.15 -3.43 -5.41
CA ALA A 256 -6.41 -4.29 -4.48
C ALA A 256 -7.33 -4.94 -3.43
N LEU A 257 -8.26 -4.19 -2.86
CA LEU A 257 -9.21 -4.70 -1.87
C LEU A 257 -10.20 -5.69 -2.50
N PHE A 258 -10.70 -5.40 -3.69
CA PHE A 258 -11.66 -6.25 -4.41
C PHE A 258 -11.04 -7.60 -4.77
N PHE A 259 -9.84 -7.63 -5.38
CA PHE A 259 -9.16 -8.88 -5.74
C PHE A 259 -8.71 -9.71 -4.54
N LYS A 260 -8.58 -9.12 -3.36
CA LYS A 260 -8.30 -9.85 -2.12
C LYS A 260 -9.56 -10.22 -1.34
N GLY A 261 -10.76 -9.90 -1.84
CA GLY A 261 -12.02 -10.16 -1.14
C GLY A 261 -12.18 -9.35 0.16
N LEU A 262 -11.47 -8.22 0.27
CA LEU A 262 -11.41 -7.35 1.45
C LEU A 262 -12.18 -6.03 1.27
N LEU A 263 -12.87 -5.84 0.14
CA LEU A 263 -13.63 -4.63 -0.14
C LEU A 263 -14.79 -4.50 0.87
N PRO A 264 -14.84 -3.44 1.70
CA PRO A 264 -15.91 -3.26 2.66
C PRO A 264 -17.27 -3.03 1.99
N ARG A 265 -18.35 -3.45 2.68
CA ARG A 265 -19.72 -3.22 2.19
C ARG A 265 -20.16 -1.77 2.30
N VAL A 266 -19.61 -1.01 3.24
CA VAL A 266 -19.90 0.41 3.43
C VAL A 266 -18.81 1.22 2.76
N ILE A 267 -19.18 2.00 1.75
CA ILE A 267 -18.26 2.82 0.98
C ILE A 267 -18.76 4.26 1.02
N GLY A 268 -17.89 5.17 1.44
CA GLY A 268 -18.14 6.61 1.49
C GLY A 268 -17.22 7.34 0.53
N GLY A 269 -17.71 8.40 -0.11
CA GLY A 269 -16.89 9.21 -0.99
C GLY A 269 -17.25 10.69 -0.98
N SER A 270 -16.28 11.52 -1.36
CA SER A 270 -16.44 12.97 -1.57
C SER A 270 -15.80 13.36 -2.91
N ALA A 271 -16.41 14.28 -3.65
CA ALA A 271 -15.97 14.75 -4.97
C ALA A 271 -15.61 13.59 -5.92
N VAL A 272 -14.38 13.56 -6.47
CA VAL A 272 -13.92 12.46 -7.34
C VAL A 272 -13.96 11.10 -6.64
N GLY A 273 -13.73 11.07 -5.33
CA GLY A 273 -13.86 9.84 -4.54
C GLY A 273 -15.30 9.34 -4.43
N ALA A 274 -16.30 10.25 -4.51
CA ALA A 274 -17.71 9.86 -4.62
C ALA A 274 -17.97 9.18 -5.97
N ALA A 275 -17.40 9.67 -7.08
CA ALA A 275 -17.53 9.01 -8.37
C ALA A 275 -16.95 7.58 -8.38
N VAL A 276 -15.77 7.38 -7.77
CA VAL A 276 -15.19 6.04 -7.60
C VAL A 276 -16.07 5.17 -6.69
N ALA A 277 -16.54 5.69 -5.56
CA ALA A 277 -17.42 4.96 -4.65
C ALA A 277 -18.73 4.55 -5.35
N SER A 278 -19.33 5.44 -6.12
CA SER A 278 -20.56 5.19 -6.86
C SER A 278 -20.38 4.11 -7.90
N LEU A 279 -19.33 4.17 -8.73
CA LEU A 279 -19.02 3.14 -9.71
C LEU A 279 -18.93 1.74 -9.07
N VAL A 280 -18.34 1.67 -7.88
CA VAL A 280 -18.18 0.42 -7.14
C VAL A 280 -19.49 -0.04 -6.52
N CYS A 281 -20.37 0.86 -6.07
CA CYS A 281 -21.63 0.51 -5.43
C CYS A 281 -22.81 0.28 -6.38
N THR A 282 -22.73 0.72 -7.64
CA THR A 282 -23.80 0.54 -8.64
C THR A 282 -23.62 -0.71 -9.49
N LEU A 283 -22.39 -1.22 -9.58
CA LEU A 283 -22.03 -2.38 -10.38
C LEU A 283 -21.96 -3.66 -9.54
N THR A 284 -22.50 -4.75 -10.09
CA THR A 284 -22.31 -6.10 -9.53
C THR A 284 -20.85 -6.53 -9.63
N ASN A 285 -20.45 -7.56 -8.88
CA ASN A 285 -19.08 -8.08 -8.93
C ASN A 285 -18.65 -8.49 -10.35
N ASN A 286 -19.57 -9.02 -11.15
CA ASN A 286 -19.32 -9.47 -12.53
C ASN A 286 -19.11 -8.29 -13.50
N GLU A 287 -19.89 -7.21 -13.34
CA GLU A 287 -19.74 -5.98 -14.14
C GLU A 287 -18.49 -5.18 -13.72
N LEU A 288 -18.16 -5.18 -12.42
CA LEU A 288 -17.05 -4.40 -11.88
C LEU A 288 -15.67 -5.00 -12.20
N MET A 289 -15.57 -6.33 -12.27
CA MET A 289 -14.32 -7.04 -12.53
C MET A 289 -13.59 -6.59 -13.81
N PRO A 290 -14.21 -6.56 -15.01
CA PRO A 290 -13.53 -6.12 -16.23
C PRO A 290 -13.05 -4.66 -16.14
N ILE A 291 -13.84 -3.77 -15.54
CA ILE A 291 -13.49 -2.35 -15.37
C ILE A 291 -12.25 -2.19 -14.47
N LEU A 292 -12.14 -2.98 -13.39
CA LEU A 292 -10.98 -2.93 -12.50
C LEU A 292 -9.71 -3.52 -13.12
N VAL A 293 -9.84 -4.50 -14.03
CA VAL A 293 -8.70 -5.09 -14.75
C VAL A 293 -8.15 -4.10 -15.80
N SER A 294 -9.04 -3.54 -16.60
CA SER A 294 -8.73 -2.84 -17.86
C SER A 294 -9.13 -1.35 -17.80
N ILE A 295 -8.94 -0.70 -16.64
CA ILE A 295 -9.32 0.71 -16.49
C ILE A 295 -8.68 1.63 -17.54
N VAL A 296 -7.43 1.33 -17.93
CA VAL A 296 -6.67 2.14 -18.89
C VAL A 296 -7.28 2.03 -20.28
N ASP A 297 -7.64 0.82 -20.72
CA ASP A 297 -8.23 0.61 -22.04
C ASP A 297 -9.66 1.16 -22.09
N VAL A 298 -10.42 0.96 -21.01
CA VAL A 298 -11.79 1.49 -20.87
C VAL A 298 -11.81 3.02 -20.87
N MET A 299 -10.86 3.69 -20.19
CA MET A 299 -10.74 5.15 -20.26
C MET A 299 -10.26 5.63 -21.63
N GLY A 300 -9.33 4.91 -22.26
CA GLY A 300 -8.80 5.26 -23.58
C GLY A 300 -9.83 5.16 -24.71
N ASP A 301 -10.80 4.26 -24.61
CA ASP A 301 -11.89 4.16 -25.59
C ASP A 301 -12.93 5.28 -25.43
N VAL A 302 -13.14 5.77 -24.20
CA VAL A 302 -13.97 6.96 -23.93
C VAL A 302 -13.33 8.20 -24.58
N ASP A 303 -12.00 8.31 -24.57
CA ASP A 303 -11.29 9.40 -25.27
C ASP A 303 -11.45 9.34 -26.79
N LYS A 304 -11.39 8.14 -27.38
CA LYS A 304 -11.58 7.98 -28.84
C LYS A 304 -13.00 8.32 -29.28
N LEU A 305 -14.01 7.93 -28.49
CA LEU A 305 -15.41 8.28 -28.73
C LEU A 305 -15.68 9.79 -28.57
N ASN A 306 -14.80 10.52 -27.87
CA ASN A 306 -14.97 11.94 -27.59
C ASN A 306 -14.38 12.88 -28.64
N HIS A 307 -13.52 12.41 -29.56
CA HIS A 307 -13.16 13.22 -30.72
C HIS A 307 -14.37 13.58 -31.60
N GLU A 308 -15.50 12.87 -31.46
CA GLU A 308 -16.79 13.22 -32.09
C GLU A 308 -17.72 14.08 -31.21
N VAL A 309 -17.45 14.19 -29.89
CA VAL A 309 -18.33 14.89 -28.92
C VAL A 309 -17.80 16.28 -28.52
N ASP A 310 -16.55 16.59 -28.86
CA ASP A 310 -15.88 17.87 -28.62
C ASP A 310 -16.59 19.09 -29.27
N GLU A 311 -17.54 18.88 -30.18
CA GLU A 311 -18.38 19.97 -30.72
C GLU A 311 -19.45 20.49 -29.74
N ARG A 312 -19.84 19.72 -28.71
CA ARG A 312 -20.93 20.11 -27.79
C ARG A 312 -20.51 20.61 -26.41
N TYR A 313 -19.31 20.26 -25.95
CA TYR A 313 -18.83 20.59 -24.60
C TYR A 313 -17.43 21.22 -24.70
N GLY A 314 -17.41 22.51 -25.08
CA GLY A 314 -16.21 23.23 -25.50
C GLY A 314 -14.91 22.98 -24.70
N ASN A 315 -13.81 23.04 -25.47
CA ASN A 315 -12.39 23.08 -25.11
C ASN A 315 -12.05 22.52 -23.72
N VAL A 316 -11.76 21.21 -23.68
CA VAL A 316 -11.10 20.49 -22.58
C VAL A 316 -9.89 21.27 -22.02
N ILE A 317 -9.20 22.05 -22.85
CA ILE A 317 -8.04 22.87 -22.49
C ILE A 317 -8.41 24.11 -21.65
N GLU A 318 -9.51 24.80 -21.95
CA GLU A 318 -10.00 25.92 -21.11
C GLU A 318 -10.49 25.40 -19.76
N ASN A 319 -10.99 24.17 -19.74
CA ASN A 319 -11.46 23.47 -18.54
C ASN A 319 -10.32 23.06 -17.60
N VAL A 320 -9.18 22.59 -18.09
CA VAL A 320 -8.04 22.24 -17.22
C VAL A 320 -7.45 23.48 -16.53
N VAL A 321 -7.30 24.59 -17.27
CA VAL A 321 -6.69 25.83 -16.77
C VAL A 321 -7.62 26.60 -15.83
N ARG A 322 -8.94 26.54 -16.05
CA ARG A 322 -9.94 27.28 -15.26
C ARG A 322 -10.60 26.44 -14.14
N LYS A 323 -10.62 25.11 -14.26
CA LYS A 323 -11.35 24.19 -13.34
C LYS A 323 -10.45 23.38 -12.41
N GLY A 324 -9.12 23.39 -12.57
CA GLY A 324 -8.17 22.78 -11.62
C GLY A 324 -8.21 21.24 -11.52
N TYR A 325 -8.83 20.57 -12.51
CA TYR A 325 -8.88 19.11 -12.65
C TYR A 325 -8.06 18.67 -13.86
N SER A 326 -7.40 17.51 -13.77
CA SER A 326 -6.74 16.91 -14.93
C SER A 326 -7.76 16.42 -15.97
N GLN A 327 -7.35 16.35 -17.24
CA GLN A 327 -8.16 15.82 -18.34
C GLN A 327 -8.66 14.40 -18.03
N ASP A 328 -7.79 13.53 -17.53
CA ASP A 328 -8.12 12.15 -17.13
C ASP A 328 -9.29 12.07 -16.13
N ILE A 329 -9.40 13.03 -15.20
CA ILE A 329 -10.48 13.06 -14.22
C ILE A 329 -11.81 13.44 -14.86
N LEU A 330 -11.81 14.37 -15.82
CA LEU A 330 -13.03 14.74 -16.55
C LEU A 330 -13.54 13.56 -17.39
N ILE A 331 -12.63 12.86 -18.07
CA ILE A 331 -12.92 11.66 -18.85
C ILE A 331 -13.50 10.58 -17.93
N PHE A 332 -12.87 10.37 -16.77
CA PHE A 332 -13.37 9.42 -15.77
C PHE A 332 -14.75 9.79 -15.25
N LEU A 333 -15.00 11.06 -14.92
CA LEU A 333 -16.33 11.51 -14.46
C LEU A 333 -17.39 11.28 -15.53
N LYS A 334 -17.07 11.54 -16.80
CA LYS A 334 -17.97 11.24 -17.92
C LYS A 334 -18.24 9.75 -18.05
N PHE A 335 -17.20 8.92 -18.04
CA PHE A 335 -17.32 7.47 -18.03
C PHE A 335 -18.24 6.98 -16.90
N VAL A 336 -18.07 7.51 -15.68
CA VAL A 336 -18.92 7.18 -14.53
C VAL A 336 -20.37 7.59 -14.77
N ARG A 337 -20.63 8.77 -15.35
CA ARG A 337 -21.98 9.21 -15.71
C ARG A 337 -22.63 8.24 -16.70
N ASP A 338 -21.94 7.92 -17.78
CA ASP A 338 -22.45 7.08 -18.86
C ASP A 338 -22.68 5.64 -18.37
N THR A 339 -21.87 5.17 -17.42
CA THR A 339 -21.98 3.83 -16.82
C THR A 339 -23.12 3.73 -15.79
N ILE A 340 -23.31 4.76 -14.96
CA ILE A 340 -24.31 4.73 -13.88
C ILE A 340 -25.71 5.12 -14.41
N GLY A 341 -25.77 6.04 -15.37
CA GLY A 341 -27.03 6.63 -15.81
C GLY A 341 -27.77 7.37 -14.69
N ASP A 342 -29.10 7.26 -14.69
CA ASP A 342 -29.98 7.93 -13.73
C ASP A 342 -30.33 7.07 -12.50
N MET A 343 -29.48 6.10 -12.16
CA MET A 343 -29.69 5.19 -11.03
C MET A 343 -29.78 5.93 -9.70
N THR A 344 -30.75 5.54 -8.87
CA THR A 344 -30.97 6.08 -7.53
C THR A 344 -30.18 5.32 -6.45
N PHE A 345 -30.05 5.91 -5.25
CA PHE A 345 -29.37 5.23 -4.13
C PHE A 345 -30.06 3.94 -3.71
N GLU A 346 -31.39 3.89 -3.73
CA GLU A 346 -32.15 2.70 -3.40
C GLU A 346 -31.93 1.57 -4.41
N GLU A 347 -32.03 1.88 -5.71
CA GLU A 347 -31.79 0.92 -6.79
C GLU A 347 -30.38 0.32 -6.72
N ALA A 348 -29.37 1.17 -6.50
CA ALA A 348 -27.99 0.71 -6.35
C ALA A 348 -27.82 -0.24 -5.15
N TYR A 349 -28.44 0.09 -4.01
CA TYR A 349 -28.40 -0.76 -2.82
C TYR A 349 -29.11 -2.09 -3.03
N LEU A 350 -30.29 -2.09 -3.66
CA LEU A 350 -31.03 -3.31 -3.97
C LEU A 350 -30.23 -4.20 -4.94
N LYS A 351 -29.57 -3.60 -5.95
CA LYS A 351 -28.76 -4.31 -6.94
C LYS A 351 -27.50 -4.94 -6.35
N THR A 352 -26.75 -4.23 -5.49
CA THR A 352 -25.39 -4.67 -5.07
C THR A 352 -25.25 -5.03 -3.60
N GLN A 353 -26.22 -4.66 -2.76
CA GLN A 353 -26.15 -4.78 -1.30
C GLN A 353 -24.94 -4.08 -0.66
N ARG A 354 -24.36 -3.11 -1.37
CA ARG A 354 -23.30 -2.19 -0.91
C ARG A 354 -23.92 -0.85 -0.53
N ILE A 355 -23.49 -0.32 0.60
CA ILE A 355 -23.99 0.94 1.14
C ILE A 355 -23.11 2.07 0.60
N LEU A 356 -23.64 2.82 -0.36
CA LEU A 356 -23.03 4.04 -0.89
C LEU A 356 -23.38 5.23 -0.01
N ASN A 357 -22.37 5.98 0.43
CA ASN A 357 -22.53 7.25 1.11
C ASN A 357 -21.79 8.35 0.34
N ILE A 358 -22.49 9.41 -0.05
CA ILE A 358 -21.89 10.57 -0.69
C ILE A 358 -21.95 11.75 0.28
N VAL A 359 -20.78 12.30 0.58
CA VAL A 359 -20.66 13.51 1.39
C VAL A 359 -20.85 14.72 0.48
N ILE A 360 -21.76 15.62 0.87
CA ILE A 360 -21.97 16.91 0.21
C ILE A 360 -21.72 18.04 1.19
N HIS A 361 -21.31 19.20 0.66
CA HIS A 361 -21.07 20.41 1.44
C HIS A 361 -22.12 21.47 1.09
N PRO A 362 -23.33 21.38 1.68
CA PRO A 362 -24.40 22.29 1.35
C PRO A 362 -24.15 23.69 1.93
N SER A 363 -24.54 24.72 1.19
CA SER A 363 -24.52 26.11 1.69
C SER A 363 -25.59 26.37 2.76
N HIS A 364 -26.67 25.59 2.76
CA HIS A 364 -27.80 25.74 3.67
C HIS A 364 -27.80 24.61 4.70
N THR A 365 -27.93 24.96 5.98
CA THR A 365 -27.84 24.01 7.12
C THR A 365 -28.96 22.96 7.14
N ALA A 366 -30.10 23.25 6.50
CA ALA A 366 -31.22 22.32 6.40
C ALA A 366 -30.98 21.13 5.44
N VAL A 367 -29.97 21.19 4.57
CA VAL A 367 -29.67 20.09 3.65
C VAL A 367 -28.71 19.11 4.35
N PRO A 368 -29.01 17.80 4.37
CA PRO A 368 -28.12 16.83 4.99
C PRO A 368 -26.78 16.76 4.25
N SER A 369 -25.68 16.75 5.00
CA SER A 369 -24.33 16.64 4.43
C SER A 369 -23.97 15.23 3.95
N LEU A 370 -24.85 14.24 4.15
CA LEU A 370 -24.63 12.84 3.82
C LEU A 370 -25.86 12.26 3.12
N LEU A 371 -25.67 11.81 1.88
CA LEU A 371 -26.70 11.18 1.06
C LEU A 371 -26.41 9.69 0.94
N ASN A 372 -27.40 8.86 1.25
CA ASN A 372 -27.34 7.40 1.07
C ASN A 372 -28.75 6.83 0.85
N TYR A 373 -28.85 5.51 0.71
CA TYR A 373 -30.12 4.82 0.48
C TYR A 373 -31.15 4.95 1.63
N ILE A 374 -30.73 5.36 2.82
CA ILE A 374 -31.63 5.58 3.98
C ILE A 374 -32.11 7.04 4.00
N THR A 375 -31.19 7.99 3.84
CA THR A 375 -31.49 9.42 3.98
C THR A 375 -32.02 10.05 2.70
N ALA A 376 -31.70 9.48 1.54
CA ALA A 376 -32.02 10.03 0.22
C ALA A 376 -32.22 8.91 -0.84
N PRO A 377 -33.14 7.94 -0.61
CA PRO A 377 -33.31 6.76 -1.47
C PRO A 377 -33.56 7.10 -2.94
N ASN A 378 -34.43 8.09 -3.19
CA ASN A 378 -34.90 8.48 -4.52
C ASN A 378 -33.97 9.49 -5.24
N VAL A 379 -32.85 9.87 -4.64
CA VAL A 379 -31.92 10.81 -5.25
C VAL A 379 -31.07 10.08 -6.29
N ILE A 380 -30.96 10.66 -7.48
CA ILE A 380 -30.08 10.17 -8.55
C ILE A 380 -28.63 10.30 -8.08
N ILE A 381 -27.86 9.21 -8.18
CA ILE A 381 -26.49 9.16 -7.68
C ILE A 381 -25.60 10.19 -8.38
N TRP A 382 -25.79 10.37 -9.70
CA TRP A 382 -25.03 11.36 -10.47
C TRP A 382 -25.22 12.79 -9.96
N THR A 383 -26.44 13.19 -9.60
CA THR A 383 -26.71 14.54 -9.08
C THR A 383 -26.10 14.74 -7.70
N ALA A 384 -26.00 13.69 -6.89
CA ALA A 384 -25.30 13.70 -5.61
C ALA A 384 -23.77 13.82 -5.78
N ILE A 385 -23.16 13.07 -6.72
CA ILE A 385 -21.73 13.23 -7.07
C ILE A 385 -21.47 14.68 -7.51
N TYR A 386 -22.34 15.18 -8.38
CA TYR A 386 -22.28 16.52 -8.91
C TYR A 386 -22.31 17.60 -7.81
N ALA A 387 -23.26 17.49 -6.88
CA ALA A 387 -23.36 18.35 -5.71
C ALA A 387 -22.13 18.24 -4.78
N SER A 388 -21.55 17.04 -4.64
CA SER A 388 -20.35 16.78 -3.84
C SER A 388 -19.09 17.46 -4.39
N ILE A 389 -18.97 17.58 -5.72
CA ILE A 389 -17.86 18.29 -6.37
C ILE A 389 -17.97 19.81 -6.15
N GLY A 390 -19.17 20.32 -5.87
CA GLY A 390 -19.41 21.73 -5.47
C GLY A 390 -19.21 22.75 -6.59
N ASN A 391 -19.23 22.33 -7.85
CA ASN A 391 -18.88 23.21 -8.96
C ASN A 391 -20.10 24.03 -9.43
N ARG A 392 -20.12 25.33 -9.15
CA ARG A 392 -21.16 26.27 -9.64
C ARG A 392 -21.20 26.41 -11.18
N SER A 393 -20.20 25.91 -11.91
CA SER A 393 -20.02 26.18 -13.35
C SER A 393 -20.49 25.08 -14.31
N LEU A 394 -20.96 23.93 -13.80
CA LEU A 394 -21.54 22.85 -14.60
C LEU A 394 -23.10 22.87 -14.56
N ILE A 395 -23.71 23.93 -14.00
CA ILE A 395 -25.16 24.18 -13.93
C ILE A 395 -25.67 24.86 -15.22
N ARG A 396 -24.92 24.79 -16.32
CA ARG A 396 -25.35 25.36 -17.61
C ARG A 396 -25.49 24.28 -18.66
#